data_AF-A0A9E2E5J8-F1
#
_entry.id   AF-A0A9E2E5J8-F1
#
_cell.length_a   1.000
_cell.length_b   1.000
_cell.length_c   1.000
_cell.angle_alpha   90.00
_cell.angle_beta   90.00
_cell.angle_gamma   90.00
#
_symmetry.space_group_name_H-M   'P 1'
#
loop_
_entity.id
_entity.type
_entity.pdbx_description
1 polymer ?
#
loop_
_entity_poly.entity_id
_entity_poly.type
_entity_poly.pdbx_seq_one_letter_code
_entity_poly.pdbx_strand_id
1 'polypeptide(L)'
;IRLRDEGRLVDAQKNTFIQPRAKEELYDTQSDPFELKNLASDPSQAKHLKRFRSALAKWQKDTGDTKPRFRTFDEFGREDGQALPVRERPRPDKTEMTRRLEAHYRKQAN
;
A
#
# COMPACT_ATOMS: atom_id res chain seq x y z
N ILE A 1 -1.00 -7.44 18.06
CA ILE A 1 -2.27 -8.08 17.67
C ILE A 1 -3.23 -8.29 18.84
N ARG A 2 -2.81 -8.81 20.02
CA ARG A 2 -3.68 -9.04 21.19
C ARG A 2 -4.76 -7.99 21.46
N LEU A 3 -4.42 -6.70 21.61
CA LEU A 3 -5.42 -5.65 21.89
C LEU A 3 -6.43 -5.42 20.76
N ARG A 4 -6.04 -5.65 19.50
CA ARG A 4 -6.96 -5.64 18.34
C ARG A 4 -7.95 -6.78 18.47
N ASP A 5 -7.43 -7.98 18.74
CA ASP A 5 -8.22 -9.22 18.80
C ASP A 5 -9.17 -9.20 20.01
N GLU A 6 -8.76 -8.56 21.11
CA GLU A 6 -9.62 -8.26 22.28
C GLU A 6 -10.64 -7.12 22.02
N GLY A 7 -10.61 -6.45 20.87
CA GLY A 7 -11.52 -5.35 20.54
C GLY A 7 -11.28 -4.06 21.34
N ARG A 8 -10.09 -3.90 21.93
CA ARG A 8 -9.75 -2.83 22.89
C ARG A 8 -9.02 -1.64 22.27
N LEU A 9 -8.78 -1.67 20.96
CA LEU A 9 -8.18 -0.55 20.25
C LEU A 9 -9.18 0.58 20.08
N VAL A 10 -8.73 1.81 20.26
CA VAL A 10 -9.49 3.00 19.83
C VAL A 10 -9.41 3.14 18.31
N ASP A 11 -10.36 3.84 17.70
CA ASP A 11 -10.47 3.90 16.23
C ASP A 11 -9.19 4.40 15.54
N ALA A 12 -8.51 5.39 16.12
CA ALA A 12 -7.22 5.87 15.63
C ALA A 12 -6.15 4.76 15.58
N GLN A 13 -6.14 3.84 16.54
CA GLN A 13 -5.19 2.71 16.59
C GLN A 13 -5.58 1.58 15.63
N LYS A 14 -6.86 1.48 15.24
CA LYS A 14 -7.33 0.46 14.29
C LYS A 14 -6.81 0.70 12.88
N ASN A 15 -6.42 1.93 12.53
CA ASN A 15 -6.02 2.34 11.19
C ASN A 15 -4.93 1.43 10.57
N THR A 16 -3.95 1.00 11.37
CA THR A 16 -2.86 0.11 10.93
C THR A 16 -3.33 -1.28 10.48
N PHE A 17 -4.52 -1.71 10.90
CA PHE A 17 -5.08 -3.03 10.59
C PHE A 17 -6.11 -3.02 9.45
N ILE A 18 -6.43 -1.86 8.88
CA ILE A 18 -7.43 -1.75 7.81
C ILE A 18 -6.93 -2.45 6.54
N GLN A 19 -7.64 -3.49 6.12
CA GLN A 19 -7.43 -4.18 4.85
C GLN A 19 -8.79 -4.52 4.19
N PRO A 20 -8.98 -4.26 2.89
CA PRO A 20 -8.05 -3.57 2.00
C PRO A 20 -7.93 -2.08 2.35
N ARG A 21 -6.73 -1.51 2.13
CA ARG A 21 -6.55 -0.05 2.22
C ARG A 21 -7.35 0.64 1.13
N ALA A 22 -7.84 1.85 1.42
CA ALA A 22 -8.46 2.69 0.41
C ALA A 22 -7.46 2.94 -0.73
N LYS A 23 -7.98 2.99 -1.96
CA LYS A 23 -7.14 3.22 -3.15
C LYS A 23 -6.43 4.58 -3.10
N GLU A 24 -7.12 5.58 -2.56
CA GLU A 24 -6.65 6.94 -2.38
C GLU A 24 -7.13 7.45 -1.03
N GLU A 25 -6.30 8.29 -0.41
CA GLU A 25 -6.59 8.93 0.86
C GLU A 25 -6.30 10.43 0.73
N LEU A 26 -7.16 11.25 1.32
CA LEU A 26 -7.02 12.71 1.33
C LEU A 26 -7.33 13.21 2.73
N TYR A 27 -6.42 13.95 3.32
CA TYR A 27 -6.57 14.50 4.66
C TYR A 27 -6.43 16.02 4.62
N ASP A 28 -7.20 16.70 5.47
CA ASP A 28 -6.98 18.11 5.76
C ASP A 28 -6.07 18.19 6.99
N THR A 29 -4.77 18.37 6.77
CA THR A 29 -3.78 18.41 7.85
C THR A 29 -3.94 19.59 8.82
N GLN A 30 -4.72 20.61 8.45
CA GLN A 30 -4.96 21.76 9.33
C GLN A 30 -6.06 21.46 10.35
N SER A 31 -7.18 20.88 9.89
CA SER A 31 -8.30 20.52 10.76
C SER A 31 -8.17 19.11 11.37
N ASP A 32 -7.39 18.23 10.73
CA ASP A 32 -7.08 16.86 11.16
C ASP A 32 -5.55 16.61 11.15
N PRO A 33 -4.82 17.11 12.16
CA PRO A 33 -3.36 16.97 12.24
C PRO A 33 -2.85 15.52 12.37
N PHE A 34 -3.75 14.58 12.70
CA PHE A 34 -3.43 13.16 12.89
C PHE A 34 -3.93 12.29 11.73
N GLU A 35 -4.48 12.89 10.68
CA GLU A 35 -4.88 12.21 9.44
C GLU A 35 -5.82 11.01 9.70
N LEU A 36 -6.77 11.19 10.61
CA LEU A 36 -7.72 10.15 11.02
C LEU A 36 -8.95 10.07 10.12
N LYS A 37 -9.31 11.16 9.44
CA LYS A 37 -10.51 11.27 8.62
C LYS A 37 -10.16 11.36 7.14
N ASN A 38 -10.23 10.23 6.44
CA ASN A 38 -10.05 10.20 4.99
C ASN A 38 -11.24 10.88 4.27
N LEU A 39 -10.96 11.94 3.52
CA LEU A 39 -11.90 12.75 2.73
C LEU A 39 -11.93 12.37 1.25
N ALA A 40 -11.21 11.33 0.82
CA ALA A 40 -11.07 11.00 -0.60
C ALA A 40 -12.40 10.61 -1.28
N SER A 41 -13.38 10.11 -0.52
CA SER A 41 -14.72 9.80 -1.03
C SER A 41 -15.70 10.97 -0.97
N ASP A 42 -15.31 12.11 -0.38
CA ASP A 42 -16.17 13.29 -0.25
C ASP A 42 -16.26 14.04 -1.59
N PRO A 43 -17.47 14.18 -2.19
CA PRO A 43 -17.65 14.90 -3.44
C PRO A 43 -17.18 16.37 -3.39
N SER A 44 -17.25 17.02 -2.22
CA SER A 44 -16.78 18.40 -2.03
C SER A 44 -15.27 18.53 -2.27
N GLN A 45 -14.51 17.44 -2.09
CA GLN A 45 -13.07 17.38 -2.27
C GLN A 45 -12.61 16.94 -3.66
N ALA A 46 -13.54 16.66 -4.58
CA ALA A 46 -13.23 16.15 -5.91
C ALA A 46 -12.26 17.06 -6.70
N LYS A 47 -12.37 18.39 -6.52
CA LYS A 47 -11.47 19.37 -7.16
C LYS A 47 -10.04 19.23 -6.64
N HIS A 48 -9.85 19.06 -5.33
CA HIS A 48 -8.53 18.87 -4.71
C HIS A 48 -7.89 17.56 -5.16
N LEU A 49 -8.65 16.46 -5.13
CA LEU A 49 -8.20 15.15 -5.63
C LEU A 49 -7.74 15.22 -7.08
N LYS A 50 -8.53 15.85 -7.97
CA LYS A 50 -8.15 16.00 -9.37
C LYS A 50 -6.84 16.78 -9.54
N ARG A 51 -6.66 17.86 -8.76
CA ARG A 51 -5.42 18.65 -8.76
C ARG A 51 -4.23 17.81 -8.33
N PHE A 52 -4.33 17.09 -7.22
CA PHE A 52 -3.22 16.28 -6.70
C PHE A 52 -2.87 15.09 -7.57
N ARG A 53 -3.87 14.40 -8.14
CA ARG A 53 -3.64 13.36 -9.17
C ARG A 53 -2.86 13.91 -10.36
N SER A 54 -3.21 15.10 -10.82
CA SER A 54 -2.53 15.75 -11.96
C SER A 54 -1.09 16.13 -11.61
N ALA A 55 -0.86 16.66 -10.41
CA ALA A 55 0.48 16.98 -9.91
C ALA A 55 1.37 15.73 -9.79
N LEU A 56 0.83 14.65 -9.21
CA LEU A 56 1.53 13.38 -9.10
C LEU A 56 1.85 12.78 -10.48
N ALA A 57 0.88 12.77 -11.40
CA ALA A 57 1.10 12.27 -12.76
C ALA A 57 2.18 13.06 -13.50
N LYS A 58 2.22 14.39 -13.33
CA LYS A 58 3.29 15.23 -13.86
C LYS A 58 4.63 14.85 -13.25
N TRP A 59 4.72 14.74 -11.92
CA TRP A 59 5.95 14.34 -11.23
C TRP A 59 6.48 12.99 -11.72
N GLN A 60 5.59 12.00 -11.83
CA GLN A 60 5.96 10.67 -12.32
C GLN A 60 6.55 10.70 -13.74
N LYS A 61 5.93 11.50 -14.62
CA LYS A 61 6.45 11.72 -15.97
C LYS A 61 7.81 12.40 -15.96
N ASP A 62 7.96 13.47 -15.19
CA ASP A 62 9.17 14.29 -15.18
C ASP A 62 10.37 13.55 -14.56
N THR A 63 10.12 12.62 -13.64
CA THR A 63 11.16 11.85 -12.93
C THR A 63 11.38 10.43 -13.48
N GLY A 64 10.55 9.98 -14.42
CA GLY A 64 10.57 8.60 -14.90
C GLY A 64 10.14 7.58 -13.85
N ASP A 65 9.40 7.99 -12.83
CA ASP A 65 8.84 7.10 -11.80
C ASP A 65 7.73 6.24 -12.42
N THR A 66 8.07 4.98 -12.67
CA THR A 66 7.21 4.01 -13.36
C THR A 66 6.79 2.90 -12.41
N LYS A 67 5.53 2.48 -12.52
CA LYS A 67 5.04 1.32 -11.76
C LYS A 67 5.71 0.05 -12.30
N PRO A 68 6.27 -0.81 -11.43
CA PRO A 68 6.84 -2.07 -11.87
C PRO A 68 5.72 -2.98 -12.41
N ARG A 69 6.08 -3.83 -13.38
CA ARG A 69 5.16 -4.81 -13.98
C ARG A 69 4.59 -5.80 -12.96
N PHE A 70 5.37 -6.09 -11.91
CA PHE A 70 5.01 -7.02 -10.84
C PHE A 70 5.34 -6.39 -9.49
N ARG A 71 4.49 -6.63 -8.47
CA ARG A 71 4.87 -6.32 -7.09
C ARG A 71 5.76 -7.44 -6.56
N THR A 72 6.78 -7.07 -5.79
CA THR A 72 7.56 -8.06 -5.04
C THR A 72 6.70 -8.61 -3.91
N PHE A 73 6.86 -9.90 -3.60
CA PHE A 73 6.16 -10.51 -2.47
C PHE A 73 6.60 -9.89 -1.14
N ASP A 74 5.67 -9.82 -0.20
CA ASP A 74 6.01 -9.49 1.18
C ASP A 74 6.94 -10.59 1.72
N GLU A 75 8.08 -10.21 2.30
CA GLU A 75 9.03 -11.17 2.90
C GLU A 75 8.67 -11.56 4.34
N PHE A 76 7.71 -10.85 4.94
CA PHE A 76 7.28 -11.02 6.32
C PHE A 76 5.76 -11.00 6.43
N GLY A 77 5.23 -11.78 7.36
CA GLY A 77 3.80 -11.78 7.68
C GLY A 77 3.37 -10.41 8.22
N ARG A 78 2.22 -9.92 7.76
CA ARG A 78 1.66 -8.62 8.20
C ARG A 78 1.14 -8.64 9.65
N GLU A 79 0.92 -9.83 10.20
CA GLU A 79 0.30 -10.06 11.50
C GLU A 79 1.32 -10.31 12.61
N ASP A 80 2.21 -11.27 12.38
CA ASP A 80 3.18 -11.76 13.36
C ASP A 80 4.62 -11.29 13.08
N GLY A 81 4.86 -10.66 11.92
CA GLY A 81 6.18 -10.20 11.48
C GLY A 81 7.16 -11.34 11.17
N GLN A 82 6.69 -12.60 11.12
CA GLN A 82 7.57 -13.75 10.89
C GLN A 82 7.99 -13.82 9.43
N ALA A 83 9.18 -14.38 9.19
CA ALA A 83 9.69 -14.56 7.84
C ALA A 83 8.77 -15.49 7.04
N LEU A 84 8.34 -15.04 5.86
CA LEU A 84 7.57 -15.86 4.94
C LEU A 84 8.50 -16.80 4.15
N PRO A 85 8.01 -17.94 3.64
CA PRO A 85 8.83 -18.89 2.88
C PRO A 85 9.54 -18.29 1.66
N VAL A 86 9.03 -17.18 1.12
CA VAL A 86 9.64 -16.43 0.01
C VAL A 86 10.98 -15.78 0.38
N ARG A 87 11.26 -15.61 1.67
CA ARG A 87 12.49 -15.00 2.17
C ARG A 87 13.62 -16.02 2.20
N GLU A 88 14.22 -16.25 1.04
CA GLU A 88 15.40 -17.11 0.88
C GLU A 88 16.71 -16.33 1.14
N ARG A 89 17.73 -17.02 1.66
CA ARG A 89 19.05 -16.48 2.01
C ARG A 89 20.14 -17.47 1.53
N PRO A 90 21.15 -17.04 0.74
CA PRO A 90 21.32 -15.69 0.18
C PRO A 90 20.17 -15.33 -0.77
N ARG A 91 19.88 -14.03 -0.91
CA ARG A 91 18.80 -13.57 -1.80
C ARG A 91 19.17 -13.96 -3.24
N PRO A 92 18.26 -14.60 -4.00
CA PRO A 92 18.49 -14.87 -5.41
C PRO A 92 18.78 -13.58 -6.20
N ASP A 93 19.51 -13.71 -7.30
CA ASP A 93 19.76 -12.55 -8.15
C ASP A 93 18.47 -11.98 -8.76
N LYS A 94 18.58 -10.76 -9.31
CA LYS A 94 17.44 -10.04 -9.86
C LYS A 94 16.77 -10.79 -11.03
N THR A 95 17.55 -11.52 -11.83
CA THR A 95 17.05 -12.26 -13.01
C THR A 95 16.14 -13.41 -12.56
N GLU A 96 16.61 -14.21 -11.60
CA GLU A 96 15.84 -15.31 -11.04
C GLU A 96 14.60 -14.80 -10.29
N MET A 97 14.73 -13.71 -9.52
CA MET A 97 13.58 -13.08 -8.86
C MET A 97 12.52 -12.62 -9.86
N THR A 98 12.92 -11.98 -10.97
CA THR A 98 11.98 -11.56 -12.02
C THR A 98 11.29 -12.76 -12.67
N ARG A 99 12.02 -13.82 -13.00
CA ARG A 99 11.44 -15.07 -13.56
C ARG A 99 10.38 -15.67 -12.63
N ARG A 100 10.64 -15.72 -11.32
CA ARG A 100 9.69 -16.23 -10.32
C ARG A 100 8.43 -15.37 -10.24
N LEU A 101 8.57 -14.04 -10.26
CA LEU A 101 7.44 -13.11 -10.27
C LEU A 101 6.59 -13.30 -11.54
N GLU A 102 7.22 -13.40 -12.72
CA GLU A 102 6.52 -13.65 -13.97
C GLU A 102 5.70 -14.94 -13.94
N ALA A 103 6.30 -16.03 -13.46
CA ALA A 103 5.63 -17.31 -13.34
C ALA A 103 4.42 -17.25 -12.38
N HIS A 104 4.56 -16.54 -11.25
CA HIS A 104 3.46 -16.37 -10.29
C HIS A 104 2.30 -15.58 -10.88
N TYR A 105 2.56 -14.40 -11.46
CA TYR A 105 1.51 -13.57 -12.03
C TYR A 105 0.85 -14.21 -13.26
N ARG A 106 1.60 -15.00 -14.04
CA ARG A 106 1.02 -15.81 -15.14
C ARG A 106 0.04 -16.86 -14.61
N LYS A 107 0.36 -17.53 -13.50
CA LYS A 107 -0.53 -18.53 -12.87
C LYS A 107 -1.81 -17.90 -12.32
N GLN A 108 -1.75 -16.67 -11.80
CA GLN A 108 -2.93 -15.97 -11.29
C GLN A 108 -3.87 -15.43 -12.37
N ALA A 109 -3.38 -15.28 -13.61
CA ALA A 109 -4.16 -14.77 -14.73
C ALA A 109 -4.96 -15.86 -15.46
N ASN A 110 -4.72 -17.14 -15.14
CA ASN A 110 -5.46 -18.31 -15.63
C ASN A 110 -6.45 -18.77 -14.57
#